data_AF-A0A2V6H479-F1
#
_entry.id   AF-A0A2V6H479-F1
#
_cell.length_a   1.000
_cell.length_b   1.000
_cell.length_c   1.000
_cell.angle_alpha   90.00
_cell.angle_beta   90.00
_cell.angle_gamma   90.00
#
_symmetry.space_group_name_H-M   'P 1'
#
loop_
_entity.id
_entity.type
_entity.pdbx_description
1 polymer ?
#
loop_
_entity_poly.entity_id
_entity_poly.type
_entity_poly.pdbx_seq_one_letter_code
_entity_poly.pdbx_strand_id
1 'polypeptide(L)'
;DEDFTTIIGGCQQIDAAYASRDVLRALGIPDDFVDRFLQARRGPDVLDGTADDPQMDQQTAFSLLGIGGVGAGTGSGQSPQANGIQNLIVFKSPNPVFRIVSVGKSGDVSRSMEMVVLKQAAGVGRPQVFSWKEL
;
A
#
# COMPACT_ATOMS: atom_id res chain seq x y z
N ASP A 1 -2.35 13.11 -3.69
CA ASP A 1 -2.00 12.89 -2.26
C ASP A 1 -2.97 11.95 -1.54
N GLU A 2 -3.71 11.14 -2.29
CA GLU A 2 -4.55 10.03 -1.79
C GLU A 2 -3.99 8.66 -2.24
N ASP A 3 -2.79 8.67 -2.83
CA ASP A 3 -2.30 7.63 -3.72
C ASP A 3 -1.51 6.51 -3.02
N PHE A 4 -1.34 6.60 -1.69
CA PHE A 4 -0.65 5.60 -0.88
C PHE A 4 -1.00 5.66 0.60
N THR A 5 -0.73 4.56 1.30
CA THR A 5 -0.79 4.44 2.76
C THR A 5 0.62 4.29 3.33
N THR A 6 0.90 4.97 4.44
CA THR A 6 2.16 4.81 5.20
C THR A 6 1.96 3.99 6.47
N ILE A 7 3.04 3.47 7.05
CA ILE A 7 3.01 2.84 8.38
C ILE A 7 3.32 3.83 9.51
N ILE A 8 2.73 3.59 10.70
CA ILE A 8 2.97 4.19 12.04
C ILE A 8 3.47 5.65 12.05
N GLY A 9 2.67 6.58 12.56
CA GLY A 9 3.06 7.78 13.34
C GLY A 9 4.19 8.72 12.84
N GLY A 10 4.74 8.50 11.65
CA GLY A 10 5.97 9.12 11.17
C GLY A 10 6.38 8.71 9.74
N CYS A 11 5.46 8.14 8.94
CA CYS A 11 5.62 7.91 7.50
C CYS A 11 6.90 7.15 7.09
N GLN A 12 7.26 6.09 7.81
CA GLN A 12 8.58 5.47 7.63
C GLN A 12 8.66 4.52 6.42
N GLN A 13 7.56 3.87 6.07
CA GLN A 13 7.50 2.94 4.94
C GLN A 13 6.19 3.09 4.18
N ILE A 14 6.26 2.89 2.86
CA ILE A 14 5.13 2.82 1.94
C ILE A 14 4.61 1.38 1.93
N ASP A 15 3.30 1.20 2.09
CA ASP A 15 2.67 -0.10 1.90
C ASP A 15 2.33 -0.32 0.42
N ALA A 16 3.10 -1.18 -0.24
CA ALA A 16 2.93 -1.52 -1.65
C ALA A 16 1.56 -2.14 -1.96
N ALA A 17 0.86 -2.70 -0.97
CA ALA A 17 -0.50 -3.22 -1.16
C ALA A 17 -1.52 -2.13 -1.49
N TYR A 18 -1.22 -0.85 -1.20
CA TYR A 18 -2.10 0.30 -1.46
C TYR A 18 -1.42 1.40 -2.27
N ALA A 19 -0.19 1.18 -2.74
CA ALA A 19 0.54 2.18 -3.51
C ALA A 19 0.02 2.25 -4.95
N SER A 20 -0.07 3.47 -5.48
CA SER A 20 -0.35 3.70 -6.89
C SER A 20 0.88 3.39 -7.76
N ARG A 21 0.66 3.30 -9.08
CA ARG A 21 1.72 3.16 -10.07
C ARG A 21 2.79 4.24 -9.90
N ASP A 22 2.38 5.49 -9.74
CA ASP A 22 3.30 6.62 -9.67
C ASP A 22 4.12 6.63 -8.38
N VAL A 23 3.55 6.18 -7.26
CA VAL A 23 4.27 6.02 -5.99
C VAL A 23 5.35 4.94 -6.10
N LEU A 24 5.02 3.80 -6.71
CA LEU A 24 5.99 2.71 -6.93
C LEU A 24 7.12 3.15 -7.87
N ARG A 25 6.80 3.90 -8.93
CA ARG A 25 7.80 4.48 -9.83
C ARG A 25 8.68 5.53 -9.16
N ALA A 26 8.12 6.33 -8.26
CA ALA A 26 8.86 7.32 -7.49
C ALA A 26 9.92 6.69 -6.57
N LEU A 27 9.74 5.41 -6.17
CA LEU A 27 10.75 4.62 -5.47
C LEU A 27 11.88 4.11 -6.38
N GLY A 28 11.89 4.49 -7.66
CA GLY A 28 12.89 4.06 -8.63
C GLY A 28 12.69 2.63 -9.16
N ILE A 29 11.50 2.05 -8.95
CA ILE A 29 11.13 0.75 -9.49
C ILE A 29 10.83 0.89 -10.98
N PRO A 30 11.46 0.12 -11.88
CA PRO A 30 11.21 0.22 -13.31
C PRO A 30 9.77 -0.14 -13.69
N ASP A 31 9.25 0.52 -14.73
CA ASP A 31 7.85 0.42 -15.16
C ASP A 31 7.37 -1.02 -15.41
N ASP A 32 8.21 -1.89 -15.97
CA ASP A 32 7.86 -3.29 -16.26
C ASP A 32 7.62 -4.12 -14.99
N PHE A 33 8.40 -3.88 -13.93
CA PHE A 33 8.19 -4.49 -12.62
C PHE A 33 6.94 -3.91 -11.94
N VAL A 34 6.73 -2.60 -12.03
CA VAL A 34 5.52 -1.94 -11.50
C VAL A 34 4.27 -2.49 -12.17
N ASP A 35 4.25 -2.56 -13.50
CA ASP A 35 3.09 -3.00 -14.27
C ASP A 35 2.78 -4.48 -14.02
N ARG A 36 3.82 -5.33 -13.92
CA ARG A 36 3.67 -6.73 -13.53
C ARG A 36 3.10 -6.90 -12.13
N PHE A 37 3.60 -6.14 -11.16
CA PHE A 37 3.10 -6.17 -9.79
C PHE A 37 1.63 -5.72 -9.72
N LEU A 38 1.29 -4.60 -10.37
CA LEU A 38 -0.07 -4.08 -10.40
C LEU A 38 -1.04 -5.02 -11.12
N GLN A 39 -0.60 -5.69 -12.19
CA GLN A 39 -1.37 -6.73 -12.86
C GLN A 39 -1.60 -7.93 -11.93
N ALA A 40 -0.58 -8.36 -11.20
CA ALA A 40 -0.68 -9.48 -10.27
C ALA A 40 -1.47 -9.15 -9.00
N ARG A 41 -1.67 -7.87 -8.68
CA ARG A 41 -2.47 -7.42 -7.54
C ARG A 41 -3.98 -7.50 -7.83
N ARG A 42 -4.35 -7.44 -9.11
CA ARG A 42 -5.74 -7.40 -9.59
C ARG A 42 -6.31 -8.78 -9.85
N GLY A 43 -7.59 -8.97 -9.54
CA GLY A 43 -8.38 -10.13 -9.87
C GLY A 43 -8.74 -10.24 -11.36
N PRO A 44 -9.46 -11.30 -11.75
CA PRO A 44 -10.02 -11.47 -13.09
C PRO A 44 -10.86 -10.29 -13.60
N ASP A 45 -11.45 -9.50 -12.70
CA ASP A 45 -12.22 -8.29 -13.04
C ASP A 45 -11.34 -7.09 -13.46
N VAL A 46 -10.01 -7.22 -13.39
CA VAL A 46 -9.01 -6.19 -13.74
C VAL A 46 -9.06 -4.98 -12.79
N LEU A 47 -9.81 -5.08 -11.70
CA LEU A 47 -9.87 -4.12 -10.61
C LEU A 47 -8.99 -4.59 -9.45
N ASP A 48 -8.59 -3.63 -8.63
CA ASP A 48 -7.71 -3.82 -7.49
C ASP A 48 -8.45 -3.33 -6.24
N GLY A 49 -8.27 -4.03 -5.13
CA GLY A 49 -9.03 -3.84 -3.91
C GLY A 49 -10.39 -4.55 -3.91
N THR A 50 -10.60 -5.55 -4.78
CA THR A 50 -11.84 -6.31 -4.91
C THR A 50 -11.72 -7.70 -4.24
N ALA A 51 -12.86 -8.37 -4.07
CA ALA A 51 -12.91 -9.63 -3.31
C ALA A 51 -12.22 -10.81 -4.04
N ASP A 52 -12.04 -10.70 -5.35
CA ASP A 52 -11.43 -11.70 -6.22
C ASP A 52 -9.92 -11.49 -6.44
N ASP A 53 -9.32 -10.47 -5.83
CA ASP A 53 -7.88 -10.26 -5.85
C ASP A 53 -7.11 -11.45 -5.24
N PRO A 54 -6.02 -11.88 -5.87
CA PRO A 54 -5.23 -13.00 -5.36
C PRO A 54 -4.55 -12.66 -4.02
N GLN A 55 -4.47 -13.65 -3.15
CA GLN A 55 -3.67 -13.51 -1.93
C GLN A 55 -2.18 -13.53 -2.29
N MET A 56 -1.53 -12.39 -2.10
CA MET A 56 -0.10 -12.22 -2.23
C MET A 56 0.53 -12.03 -0.84
N ASP A 57 1.76 -12.50 -0.65
CA ASP A 57 2.61 -12.23 0.51
C ASP A 57 3.75 -11.25 0.15
N GLN A 58 4.50 -10.80 1.16
CA GLN A 58 5.57 -9.82 0.93
C GLN A 58 6.68 -10.36 0.03
N GLN A 59 7.04 -11.64 0.16
CA GLN A 59 8.11 -12.23 -0.65
C GLN A 59 7.74 -12.25 -2.13
N THR A 60 6.49 -12.62 -2.44
CA THR A 60 5.96 -12.63 -3.80
C THR A 60 5.86 -11.20 -4.35
N ALA A 61 5.33 -10.27 -3.55
CA ALA A 61 5.24 -8.86 -3.93
C ALA A 61 6.62 -8.27 -4.27
N PHE A 62 7.61 -8.52 -3.43
CA PHE A 62 8.96 -7.99 -3.62
C PHE A 62 9.65 -8.64 -4.83
N SER A 63 9.44 -9.94 -5.06
CA SER A 63 9.90 -10.61 -6.29
C SER A 63 9.31 -9.98 -7.56
N LEU A 64 8.00 -9.69 -7.56
CA LEU A 64 7.31 -9.04 -8.68
C LEU A 64 7.77 -7.61 -8.91
N LEU A 65 8.13 -6.89 -7.84
CA LEU A 65 8.69 -5.54 -7.88
C LEU A 65 10.21 -5.52 -8.16
N GLY A 66 10.86 -6.68 -8.31
CA GLY A 66 12.31 -6.76 -8.51
C GLY A 66 13.12 -6.38 -7.26
N ILE A 67 12.49 -6.32 -6.08
CA ILE A 67 13.12 -5.96 -4.81
C ILE A 67 13.71 -7.24 -4.19
N GLY A 68 14.97 -7.54 -4.51
CA GLY A 68 15.64 -8.76 -4.06
C GLY A 68 16.75 -8.54 -3.03
N GLY A 69 16.61 -9.19 -1.87
CA GLY A 69 17.73 -9.68 -1.05
C GLY A 69 17.83 -11.20 -1.24
N VAL A 70 18.97 -11.68 -1.73
CA VAL A 70 19.47 -13.07 -1.85
C VAL A 70 18.40 -14.17 -1.63
N GLY A 71 17.76 -14.68 -2.70
CA GLY A 71 16.85 -15.82 -2.54
C GLY A 71 15.98 -16.25 -3.73
N ALA A 72 15.93 -15.49 -4.84
CA ALA A 72 15.21 -15.92 -6.04
C ALA A 72 16.20 -16.34 -7.14
N GLY A 73 16.24 -17.65 -7.40
CA GLY A 73 16.74 -18.39 -8.57
C GLY A 73 17.78 -17.78 -9.52
N THR A 74 18.71 -18.64 -9.92
CA THR A 74 19.78 -18.50 -10.93
C THR A 74 19.33 -18.17 -12.38
N GLY A 75 18.35 -17.28 -12.56
CA GLY A 75 17.94 -16.77 -13.86
C GLY A 75 18.75 -15.53 -14.24
N SER A 76 19.38 -15.54 -15.41
CA SER A 76 20.22 -14.49 -15.99
C SER A 76 19.46 -13.18 -16.38
N GLY A 77 18.38 -12.84 -15.68
CA GLY A 77 17.69 -11.56 -15.81
C GLY A 77 18.22 -10.59 -14.77
N GLN A 78 18.69 -9.42 -15.21
CA GLN A 78 19.12 -8.32 -14.35
C GLN A 78 18.07 -8.08 -13.26
N SER A 79 18.34 -8.52 -12.02
CA SER A 79 17.62 -7.96 -10.89
C SER A 79 18.03 -6.49 -10.85
N PRO A 80 17.10 -5.53 -11.00
CA PRO A 80 17.41 -4.18 -10.57
C PRO A 80 17.64 -4.34 -9.08
N GLN A 81 18.89 -4.28 -8.64
CA GLN A 81 19.19 -4.13 -7.22
C GLN A 81 18.50 -2.82 -6.83
N ALA A 82 17.27 -2.94 -6.30
CA ALA A 82 16.48 -1.79 -5.92
C ALA A 82 17.22 -1.14 -4.75
N ASN A 83 18.03 -0.13 -5.10
CA ASN A 83 19.03 0.51 -4.27
C ASN A 83 18.44 0.94 -2.92
N GLY A 84 18.63 0.13 -1.87
CA GLY A 84 18.31 0.52 -0.49
C GLY A 84 16.83 0.77 -0.16
N ILE A 85 15.89 0.57 -1.09
CA ILE A 85 14.47 0.87 -0.84
C ILE A 85 13.76 -0.20 0.00
N GLN A 86 14.42 -1.33 0.30
CA GLN A 86 13.89 -2.41 1.14
C GLN A 86 13.43 -1.91 2.52
N ASN A 87 14.09 -0.87 3.05
CA ASN A 87 13.73 -0.27 4.32
C ASN A 87 12.63 0.80 4.19
N LEU A 88 12.25 1.20 2.98
CA LEU A 88 11.26 2.24 2.69
C LEU A 88 9.91 1.67 2.24
N ILE A 89 9.82 0.36 2.04
CA ILE A 89 8.64 -0.30 1.49
C ILE A 89 8.33 -1.58 2.27
N VAL A 90 7.05 -1.84 2.44
CA VAL A 90 6.50 -3.05 3.06
C VAL A 90 5.31 -3.52 2.21
N PHE A 91 4.84 -4.74 2.40
CA PHE A 91 3.62 -5.20 1.76
C PHE A 91 2.65 -5.79 2.78
N LYS A 92 1.41 -5.29 2.79
CA LYS A 92 0.36 -5.65 3.76
C LYS A 92 0.83 -5.45 5.20
N SER A 93 1.17 -4.21 5.54
CA SER A 93 1.53 -3.84 6.91
C SER A 93 0.47 -4.30 7.90
N PRO A 94 0.85 -4.80 9.09
CA PRO A 94 -0.10 -5.07 10.17
C PRO A 94 -0.69 -3.78 10.77
N ASN A 95 -0.04 -2.63 10.55
CA ASN A 95 -0.40 -1.34 11.12
C ASN A 95 -0.50 -0.23 10.07
N PRO A 96 -1.38 -0.36 9.05
CA PRO A 96 -1.55 0.66 8.01
C PRO A 96 -2.31 1.88 8.55
N VAL A 97 -2.01 3.04 7.99
CA VAL A 97 -2.71 4.30 8.27
C VAL A 97 -3.73 4.60 7.16
N PHE A 98 -5.01 4.65 7.51
CA PHE A 98 -6.08 4.97 6.57
C PHE A 98 -6.51 6.43 6.71
N ARG A 99 -6.83 7.05 5.57
CA ARG A 99 -7.61 8.28 5.53
C ARG A 99 -9.07 7.91 5.32
N ILE A 100 -9.94 8.34 6.23
CA ILE A 100 -11.37 8.09 6.17
C ILE A 100 -12.08 9.41 6.00
N VAL A 101 -12.87 9.53 4.92
CA VAL A 101 -13.79 10.66 4.71
C VAL A 101 -15.19 10.18 5.07
N SER A 102 -15.82 10.85 6.03
CA SER A 102 -17.21 10.61 6.41
C SER A 102 -18.07 11.80 5.99
N VAL A 103 -19.21 11.52 5.37
CA VAL A 103 -20.18 12.56 4.97
C VAL A 103 -21.49 12.29 5.71
N GLY A 104 -21.85 13.19 6.61
CA GLY A 104 -23.13 13.18 7.33
C GLY A 104 -24.13 14.11 6.66
N LYS A 105 -25.41 13.72 6.65
CA LYS A 105 -26.52 14.55 6.18
C LYS A 105 -27.64 14.58 7.21
N SER A 106 -28.17 15.77 7.48
CA SER A 106 -29.34 15.96 8.34
C SER A 106 -30.22 17.06 7.74
N GLY A 107 -31.40 16.68 7.22
CA GLY A 107 -32.22 17.57 6.40
C GLY A 107 -31.45 18.08 5.18
N ASP A 108 -31.40 19.41 5.04
CA ASP A 108 -30.68 20.11 3.98
C ASP A 108 -29.20 20.40 4.32
N VAL A 109 -28.75 20.04 5.52
CA VAL A 109 -27.36 20.26 5.95
C VAL A 109 -26.52 19.01 5.66
N SER A 110 -25.37 19.20 5.02
CA SER A 110 -24.33 18.19 4.89
C SER A 110 -23.04 18.68 5.52
N ARG A 111 -22.37 17.77 6.24
CA ARG A 111 -21.05 18.01 6.85
C ARG A 111 -20.13 16.87 6.50
N SER A 112 -18.87 17.19 6.28
CA SER A 112 -17.84 16.22 5.94
C SER A 112 -16.72 16.27 6.97
N MET A 113 -16.21 15.11 7.33
CA MET A 113 -15.11 14.97 8.28
C MET A 113 -14.06 14.07 7.67
N GLU A 114 -12.81 14.49 7.78
CA GLU A 114 -11.65 13.70 7.39
C GLU A 114 -10.92 13.24 8.63
N MET A 115 -10.60 11.94 8.69
CA MET A 115 -9.89 11.30 9.80
C MET A 115 -8.66 10.57 9.28
N VAL A 116 -7.57 10.64 10.03
CA VAL A 116 -6.39 9.80 9.86
C VAL A 116 -6.42 8.75 10.95
N VAL A 117 -6.48 7.47 10.58
CA VAL A 117 -6.73 6.35 11.48
C VAL A 117 -5.65 5.29 11.34
N LEU A 118 -5.00 4.94 12.44
CA LEU A 118 -4.13 3.78 12.52
C LEU A 118 -4.94 2.52 12.78
N LYS A 119 -4.85 1.55 11.88
CA LYS A 119 -5.29 0.19 12.18
C LYS A 119 -4.27 -0.46 13.10
N GLN A 120 -4.75 -1.08 14.17
CA GLN A 120 -3.93 -1.90 15.06
C GLN A 120 -3.87 -3.32 14.51
N ALA A 121 -2.74 -3.99 14.74
CA ALA A 121 -2.61 -5.40 14.44
C ALA A 121 -3.71 -6.22 15.13
N ALA A 122 -4.13 -7.32 14.49
CA ALA A 122 -5.19 -8.17 15.03
C ALA A 122 -4.82 -8.68 16.44
N GLY A 123 -5.75 -8.54 17.38
CA GLY A 123 -5.54 -8.93 18.78
C GLY A 123 -4.75 -7.93 19.64
N VAL A 124 -4.20 -6.85 19.07
CA VAL A 124 -3.45 -5.83 19.82
C VAL A 124 -4.37 -4.73 20.36
N GLY A 125 -5.37 -4.30 19.59
CA GLY A 125 -6.26 -3.22 20.03
C GLY A 125 -7.30 -2.83 18.99
N ARG A 126 -8.00 -1.73 19.30
CA ARG A 126 -8.98 -1.10 18.40
C ARG A 126 -8.29 -0.06 17.51
N PRO A 127 -8.84 0.26 16.32
CA PRO A 127 -8.34 1.36 15.50
C PRO A 127 -8.22 2.65 16.31
N GLN A 128 -7.16 3.42 16.06
CA GLN A 128 -6.87 4.67 16.76
C GLN A 128 -6.95 5.85 15.79
N VAL A 129 -7.72 6.88 16.14
CA VAL A 129 -7.76 8.13 15.37
C VAL A 129 -6.55 8.98 15.79
N PHE A 130 -5.67 9.28 14.84
CA PHE A 130 -4.52 10.17 15.07
C PHE A 130 -4.91 11.64 15.01
N SER A 131 -5.64 12.02 13.97
CA SER A 131 -6.08 13.38 13.74
C SER A 131 -7.38 13.40 12.97
N TRP A 132 -8.13 14.48 13.12
CA TRP A 132 -9.33 14.71 12.33
C TRP A 132 -9.56 16.21 12.10
N LYS A 133 -10.31 16.52 11.06
CA LYS A 133 -10.80 17.86 10.75
C LYS A 133 -12.17 17.79 10.11
N GLU A 134 -12.98 18.82 10.33
CA GLU A 134 -14.17 19.08 9.52
C GLU A 134 -13.74 19.76 8.22
N LEU A 135 -14.43 19.45 7.11
CA LEU A 135 -14.19 20.00 5.77
C LEU A 135 -15.22 21.09 5.42
#